data_AF-A0A944RY77-F1
#
_entry.id   AF-A0A944RY77-F1
#
_cell.length_a   1.000
_cell.length_b   1.000
_cell.length_c   1.000
_cell.angle_alpha   90.00
_cell.angle_beta   90.00
_cell.angle_gamma   90.00
#
_symmetry.space_group_name_H-M   'P 1'
#
loop_
_entity.id
_entity.type
_entity.pdbx_description
1 polymer ?
#
loop_
_entity_poly.entity_id
_entity_poly.type
_entity_poly.pdbx_seq_one_letter_code
_entity_poly.pdbx_strand_id
1 'polypeptide(L)'
;MYNPDFWEVRLDHCDLERYPDQSALWFEPIEERRLQRRSQARAGRLFGPVMELVTASLTDRQREALLLYFVHGKTQEEVAEIMGINRRVVSQHLFGIRRNGRQVGGAVPRLRRLCRQHGITADA
;
A
#
# COMPACT_ATOMS: atom_id res chain seq x y z
N MET A 1 -6.23 53.06 -0.28
CA MET A 1 -5.16 52.79 0.70
C MET A 1 -4.50 51.48 0.24
N TYR A 2 -3.23 51.54 -0.16
CA TYR A 2 -2.44 50.39 -0.62
C TYR A 2 -2.00 49.57 0.59
N ASN A 3 -2.22 48.25 0.58
CA ASN A 3 -1.77 47.35 1.65
C ASN A 3 -0.41 46.74 1.25
N PRO A 4 0.72 47.17 1.86
CA PRO A 4 2.06 46.72 1.49
C PRO A 4 2.36 45.27 1.90
N ASP A 5 1.53 44.66 2.75
CA ASP A 5 1.69 43.25 3.17
C ASP A 5 1.11 42.26 2.15
N PHE A 6 0.43 42.76 1.12
CA PHE A 6 -0.25 41.93 0.12
C PHE A 6 0.27 42.26 -1.28
N TRP A 7 0.96 41.31 -1.90
CA TRP A 7 1.33 41.41 -3.32
C TRP A 7 0.12 41.00 -4.16
N GLU A 8 -0.65 41.98 -4.67
CA GLU A 8 -1.67 41.72 -5.68
C GLU A 8 -0.99 41.33 -7.00
N VAL A 9 -0.95 40.02 -7.26
CA VAL A 9 -0.55 39.50 -8.57
C VAL A 9 -1.73 39.79 -9.52
N ARG A 10 -1.57 40.79 -10.38
CA ARG A 10 -2.52 41.07 -11.46
C ARG A 10 -2.40 39.97 -12.52
N LEU A 11 -3.22 38.93 -12.39
CA LEU A 11 -3.43 37.94 -13.45
C LEU A 11 -4.52 38.48 -14.38
N ASP A 12 -4.20 38.66 -15.66
CA ASP A 12 -5.20 38.89 -16.69
C ASP A 12 -5.98 37.58 -16.90
N HIS A 13 -7.30 37.68 -17.10
CA HIS A 13 -8.12 36.50 -17.41
C HIS A 13 -7.62 35.79 -18.67
N CYS A 14 -7.12 36.55 -19.65
CA CYS A 14 -6.52 36.03 -20.87
C CYS A 14 -5.27 35.19 -20.61
N ASP A 15 -4.54 35.46 -19.52
CA ASP A 15 -3.34 34.67 -19.16
C ASP A 15 -3.71 33.32 -18.57
N LEU A 16 -4.85 33.21 -17.88
CA LEU A 16 -5.36 31.94 -17.37
C LEU A 16 -5.84 31.02 -18.50
N GLU A 17 -6.43 31.57 -19.56
CA GLU A 17 -6.87 30.81 -20.74
C GLU A 17 -5.72 30.25 -21.59
N ARG A 18 -4.50 30.79 -21.43
CA ARG A 18 -3.29 30.28 -22.11
C ARG A 18 -2.75 29.00 -21.49
N TYR A 19 -3.14 28.68 -20.26
CA TYR A 19 -2.73 27.43 -19.64
C TYR A 19 -3.56 26.29 -20.20
N PRO A 20 -2.95 25.30 -20.86
CA PRO A 20 -3.69 24.13 -21.29
C PRO A 20 -4.19 23.39 -20.06
N ASP A 21 -5.41 22.85 -20.12
CA ASP A 21 -6.00 22.02 -19.06
C ASP A 21 -5.05 20.90 -18.61
N GLN A 22 -4.21 20.42 -19.54
CA GLN A 22 -3.19 19.40 -19.34
C GLN A 22 -2.07 19.78 -18.36
N SER A 23 -1.89 21.09 -18.11
CA SER A 23 -0.91 21.64 -17.18
C SER A 23 -1.49 21.94 -15.80
N ALA A 24 -2.78 21.67 -15.57
CA ALA A 24 -3.38 21.85 -14.25
C ALA A 24 -2.79 20.84 -13.26
N LEU A 25 -2.60 21.26 -12.00
CA LEU A 25 -2.03 20.41 -10.94
C LEU A 25 -2.85 19.14 -10.66
N TRP A 26 -4.15 19.17 -10.98
CA TRP A 26 -5.09 18.06 -10.85
C TRP A 26 -5.38 17.37 -12.19
N PHE A 27 -4.68 17.74 -13.26
CA PHE A 27 -4.83 17.07 -14.54
C PHE A 27 -4.21 15.69 -14.48
N GLU A 28 -5.09 14.69 -14.44
CA GLU A 28 -4.70 13.28 -14.54
C GLU A 28 -5.08 12.78 -15.94
N PRO A 29 -4.13 12.35 -16.77
CA PRO A 29 -4.41 11.70 -18.05
C PRO A 29 -5.45 10.60 -17.90
N ILE A 30 -6.37 10.49 -18.87
CA ILE A 30 -7.44 9.48 -18.84
C ILE A 30 -6.86 8.06 -18.67
N GLU A 31 -5.69 7.80 -19.26
CA GLU A 31 -5.00 6.51 -19.13
C GLU A 31 -4.52 6.25 -17.70
N GLU A 32 -3.98 7.25 -16.98
CA GLU A 32 -3.61 7.10 -15.56
C GLU A 32 -4.84 6.81 -14.70
N ARG A 33 -5.93 7.55 -14.90
CA ARG A 33 -7.22 7.27 -14.24
C ARG A 33 -7.72 5.86 -14.50
N ARG A 34 -7.62 5.38 -15.74
CA ARG A 34 -7.99 4.00 -16.12
C ARG A 34 -7.11 2.98 -15.42
N LEU A 35 -5.80 3.19 -15.39
CA LEU A 35 -4.86 2.32 -14.69
C LEU A 35 -5.13 2.27 -13.18
N GLN A 36 -5.37 3.42 -12.55
CA GLN A 36 -5.68 3.50 -11.13
C GLN A 36 -6.99 2.76 -10.80
N ARG A 37 -8.06 3.00 -11.57
CA ARG A 37 -9.34 2.28 -11.42
C ARG A 37 -9.18 0.78 -11.62
N ARG A 38 -8.44 0.34 -12.64
CA ARG A 38 -8.15 -1.09 -12.87
C ARG A 38 -7.39 -1.70 -11.70
N SER A 39 -6.41 -0.99 -11.16
CA SER A 39 -5.64 -1.41 -9.98
C SER A 39 -6.52 -1.54 -8.74
N GLN A 40 -7.39 -0.56 -8.48
CA GLN A 40 -8.34 -0.57 -7.36
C GLN A 40 -9.37 -1.69 -7.49
N ALA A 41 -9.97 -1.85 -8.68
CA ALA A 41 -10.91 -2.93 -8.94
C ALA A 41 -10.26 -4.31 -8.76
N ARG A 42 -9.01 -4.47 -9.22
CA ARG A 42 -8.23 -5.69 -9.00
C ARG A 42 -7.96 -5.93 -7.52
N ALA A 43 -7.49 -4.92 -6.80
CA ALA A 43 -7.23 -5.02 -5.36
C ALA A 43 -8.50 -5.42 -4.60
N GLY A 44 -9.66 -4.81 -4.93
CA GLY A 44 -10.95 -5.16 -4.35
C GLY A 44 -11.35 -6.62 -4.57
N ARG A 45 -11.14 -7.17 -5.77
CA ARG A 45 -11.43 -8.59 -6.07
C ARG A 45 -10.52 -9.56 -5.32
N LEU A 46 -9.25 -9.20 -5.14
CA LEU A 46 -8.25 -10.08 -4.50
C LEU A 46 -8.27 -9.99 -2.97
N PHE A 47 -8.74 -8.87 -2.40
CA PHE A 47 -8.67 -8.62 -0.96
C PHE A 47 -9.42 -9.69 -0.15
N GLY A 48 -10.69 -9.98 -0.49
CA GLY A 48 -11.50 -10.98 0.22
C GLY A 48 -10.83 -12.35 0.29
N PRO A 49 -10.52 -12.99 -0.86
CA PRO A 49 -9.85 -14.30 -0.89
C PRO A 49 -8.51 -14.33 -0.16
N VAL A 50 -7.71 -13.26 -0.26
CA VAL A 50 -6.43 -13.17 0.48
C VAL A 50 -6.67 -13.08 1.99
N MET A 51 -7.67 -12.32 2.42
CA MET A 51 -8.01 -12.17 3.84
C MET A 51 -8.58 -13.45 4.47
N GLU A 52 -9.29 -14.26 3.69
CA GLU A 52 -9.69 -15.61 4.10
C GLU A 52 -8.46 -16.48 4.40
N LEU A 53 -7.45 -16.46 3.50
CA LEU A 53 -6.20 -17.18 3.73
C LEU A 53 -5.42 -16.64 4.93
N VAL A 54 -5.38 -15.32 5.12
CA VAL A 54 -4.75 -14.69 6.29
C VAL A 54 -5.36 -15.23 7.59
N THR A 55 -6.69 -15.32 7.63
CA THR A 55 -7.42 -15.74 8.83
C THR A 55 -7.27 -17.24 9.08
N ALA A 56 -7.36 -18.07 8.04
CA ALA A 56 -7.38 -19.52 8.16
C ALA A 56 -5.98 -20.16 8.31
N SER A 57 -4.91 -19.53 7.81
CA SER A 57 -3.63 -20.21 7.60
C SER A 57 -2.45 -19.67 8.38
N LEU A 58 -2.50 -18.43 8.87
CA LEU A 58 -1.40 -17.82 9.62
C LEU A 58 -1.51 -18.13 11.12
N THR A 59 -0.37 -18.18 11.80
CA THR A 59 -0.37 -18.19 13.27
C THR A 59 -0.83 -16.84 13.80
N ASP A 60 -1.34 -16.78 15.04
CA ASP A 60 -1.86 -15.53 15.61
C ASP A 60 -0.85 -14.39 15.56
N ARG A 61 0.41 -14.66 15.93
CA ARG A 61 1.50 -13.67 15.87
C ARG A 61 1.85 -13.23 14.44
N GLN A 62 1.78 -14.14 13.47
CA GLN A 62 2.01 -13.79 12.05
C GLN A 62 0.87 -12.94 11.51
N ARG A 63 -0.37 -13.31 11.84
CA ARG A 63 -1.59 -12.60 11.46
C ARG A 63 -1.59 -11.19 12.04
N GLU A 64 -1.36 -11.06 13.34
CA GLU A 64 -1.30 -9.77 14.04
C GLU A 64 -0.25 -8.83 13.41
N ALA A 65 0.99 -9.29 13.24
CA ALA A 65 2.05 -8.49 12.62
C ALA A 65 1.68 -8.07 11.19
N LEU A 66 1.08 -8.98 10.41
CA LEU A 66 0.70 -8.72 9.02
C LEU A 66 -0.44 -7.69 8.92
N LEU A 67 -1.47 -7.80 9.77
CA LEU A 67 -2.58 -6.87 9.78
C LEU A 67 -2.12 -5.47 10.18
N LEU A 68 -1.33 -5.34 11.25
CA LEU A 68 -0.80 -4.04 11.67
C LEU A 68 0.04 -3.40 10.56
N TYR A 69 0.94 -4.16 9.93
CA TYR A 69 1.85 -3.63 8.92
C TYR A 69 1.14 -3.29 7.59
N PHE A 70 0.39 -4.23 7.00
CA PHE A 70 -0.17 -4.07 5.66
C PHE A 70 -1.57 -3.49 5.62
N VAL A 71 -2.40 -3.73 6.65
CA VAL A 71 -3.80 -3.26 6.67
C VAL A 71 -3.92 -1.95 7.43
N HIS A 72 -3.22 -1.81 8.56
CA HIS A 72 -3.24 -0.58 9.36
C HIS A 72 -2.08 0.39 9.04
N GLY A 73 -1.21 0.05 8.09
CA GLY A 73 -0.14 0.93 7.61
C GLY A 73 0.94 1.24 8.66
N LYS A 74 1.11 0.38 9.67
CA LYS A 74 2.12 0.57 10.73
C LYS A 74 3.52 0.22 10.23
N THR A 75 4.51 0.97 10.69
CA THR A 75 5.93 0.63 10.51
C THR A 75 6.32 -0.58 11.36
N GLN A 76 7.41 -1.27 11.04
CA GLN A 76 7.87 -2.40 11.86
C GLN A 76 8.25 -2.01 13.29
N GLU A 77 8.63 -0.74 13.52
CA GLU A 77 8.91 -0.22 14.86
C GLU A 77 7.61 -0.08 15.67
N GLU A 78 6.59 0.59 15.11
CA GLU A 78 5.28 0.69 15.76
C GLU A 78 4.65 -0.68 16.02
N VAL A 79 4.78 -1.62 15.07
CA VAL A 79 4.30 -3.00 15.27
C VAL A 79 5.04 -3.68 16.43
N ALA A 80 6.33 -3.43 16.56
CA ALA A 80 7.15 -3.97 17.64
C ALA A 80 6.70 -3.44 19.00
N GLU A 81 6.45 -2.13 19.09
CA GLU A 81 5.90 -1.46 20.26
C GLU A 81 4.52 -2.02 20.64
N ILE A 82 3.60 -2.13 19.67
CA ILE A 82 2.24 -2.64 19.89
C ILE A 82 2.26 -4.10 20.36
N MET A 83 3.07 -4.95 19.73
CA MET A 83 3.13 -6.38 20.03
C MET A 83 4.02 -6.72 21.25
N GLY A 84 4.73 -5.73 21.82
CA GLY A 84 5.66 -5.92 22.94
C GLY A 84 6.84 -6.83 22.61
N ILE A 85 7.35 -6.80 21.37
CA ILE A 85 8.45 -7.64 20.90
C ILE A 85 9.50 -6.82 20.17
N ASN A 86 10.68 -7.39 19.91
CA ASN A 86 11.72 -6.70 19.17
C ASN A 86 11.34 -6.56 17.68
N ARG A 87 11.65 -5.41 17.05
CA ARG A 87 11.48 -5.14 15.61
C ARG A 87 12.02 -6.26 14.71
N ARG A 88 13.16 -6.85 15.07
CA ARG A 88 13.73 -7.99 14.34
C ARG A 88 12.77 -9.18 14.35
N VAL A 89 12.08 -9.45 15.45
CA VAL A 89 11.09 -10.54 15.55
C VAL A 89 9.86 -10.24 14.70
N VAL A 90 9.40 -8.97 14.65
CA VAL A 90 8.35 -8.53 13.70
C VAL A 90 8.76 -8.85 12.26
N SER A 91 9.98 -8.47 11.88
CA SER A 91 10.53 -8.78 10.54
C SER A 91 10.50 -10.28 10.24
N GLN A 92 10.80 -11.13 11.23
CA GLN A 92 10.73 -12.59 11.09
C GLN A 92 9.30 -13.10 10.97
N HIS A 93 8.34 -12.54 11.71
CA HIS A 93 6.94 -12.89 11.57
C HIS A 93 6.41 -12.54 10.16
N LEU A 94 6.81 -11.39 9.61
CA LEU A 94 6.40 -10.95 8.28
C LEU A 94 7.09 -11.72 7.15
N PHE A 95 8.43 -11.79 7.20
CA PHE A 95 9.25 -12.22 6.06
C PHE A 95 10.02 -13.53 6.31
N GLY A 96 10.00 -14.06 7.53
CA GLY A 96 10.75 -15.26 7.89
C GLY A 96 12.24 -14.98 8.11
N ILE A 97 13.02 -16.05 8.18
CA ILE A 97 14.47 -16.03 8.38
C ILE A 97 15.18 -16.85 7.32
N ARG A 98 16.47 -16.56 7.09
CA ARG A 98 17.35 -17.45 6.33
C ARG A 98 18.02 -18.46 7.27
N ARG A 99 17.93 -19.75 6.94
CA ARG A 99 18.66 -20.85 7.58
C ARG A 99 19.25 -21.74 6.50
N ASN A 100 20.56 -22.00 6.57
CA ASN A 100 21.28 -22.83 5.59
C ASN A 100 20.99 -22.42 4.12
N GLY A 101 20.98 -21.11 3.85
CA GLY A 101 20.68 -20.56 2.53
C GLY A 101 19.20 -20.55 2.11
N ARG A 102 18.31 -21.22 2.86
CA ARG A 102 16.86 -21.29 2.56
C ARG A 102 16.04 -20.31 3.40
N GLN A 103 14.99 -19.74 2.83
CA GLN A 103 14.03 -18.92 3.56
C GLN A 103 13.03 -19.83 4.28
N VAL A 104 12.87 -19.62 5.59
CA VAL A 104 12.03 -20.43 6.46
C VAL A 104 11.06 -19.52 7.23
N GLY A 105 9.78 -19.90 7.21
CA GLY A 105 8.71 -19.19 7.89
C GLY A 105 8.31 -17.86 7.22
N GLY A 106 7.65 -17.01 7.99
CA GLY A 106 7.12 -15.73 7.53
C GLY A 106 5.69 -15.81 6.97
N ALA A 107 4.89 -14.80 7.28
CA ALA A 107 3.54 -14.64 6.77
C ALA A 107 3.52 -14.49 5.24
N VAL A 108 4.36 -13.60 4.70
CA VAL A 108 4.38 -13.28 3.27
C VAL A 108 4.76 -14.48 2.40
N PRO A 109 5.87 -15.22 2.66
CA PRO A 109 6.20 -16.42 1.88
C PRO A 109 5.11 -17.49 1.93
N ARG A 110 4.46 -17.66 3.10
CA ARG A 110 3.36 -18.62 3.29
C ARG A 110 2.13 -18.22 2.47
N LEU A 111 1.69 -16.96 2.54
CA LEU A 111 0.58 -16.46 1.74
C LEU A 111 0.86 -16.55 0.23
N ARG A 112 2.07 -16.18 -0.23
CA ARG A 112 2.44 -16.33 -1.65
C ARG A 112 2.37 -17.78 -2.13
N ARG A 113 2.66 -18.75 -1.28
CA ARG A 113 2.48 -20.17 -1.60
C ARG A 113 1.00 -20.53 -1.69
N LEU A 114 0.20 -20.12 -0.70
CA LEU A 114 -1.23 -20.41 -0.65
C LEU A 114 -2.01 -19.75 -1.79
N CYS A 115 -1.76 -18.48 -2.09
CA CYS A 115 -2.38 -17.81 -3.23
C CYS A 115 -2.13 -18.58 -4.53
N ARG A 116 -0.91 -19.07 -4.77
CA ARG A 116 -0.60 -19.92 -5.94
C ARG A 116 -1.36 -21.24 -5.93
N GLN A 117 -1.51 -21.87 -4.78
CA GLN A 117 -2.24 -23.14 -4.65
C GLN A 117 -3.75 -22.99 -4.88
N HIS A 118 -4.32 -21.83 -4.49
CA HIS A 118 -5.74 -21.51 -4.65
C HIS A 118 -6.05 -20.77 -5.96
N GLY A 119 -5.07 -20.61 -6.87
CA GLY A 119 -5.28 -19.90 -8.14
C GLY A 119 -5.52 -18.40 -8.00
N ILE A 120 -5.19 -17.80 -6.84
CA ILE A 120 -5.28 -16.36 -6.61
C ILE A 120 -4.06 -15.71 -7.27
N THR A 121 -4.22 -15.23 -8.50
CA THR A 121 -3.18 -14.56 -9.27
C THR A 121 -3.47 -13.07 -9.42
N ALA A 122 -2.41 -12.27 -9.47
CA ALA A 122 -2.50 -10.82 -9.72
C ALA A 122 -2.64 -10.48 -11.22
N ASP A 123 -2.47 -11.49 -12.08
CA ASP A 123 -2.45 -11.37 -13.54
C ASP A 123 -3.70 -12.07 -14.10
N ALA A 124 -4.74 -11.26 -14.33
CA ALA A 124 -5.88 -11.50 -15.21
C ALA A 124 -6.43 -10.13 -15.67
#